data_AF-A0A6L3X6Q1-F1
#
_entry.id   AF-A0A6L3X6Q1-F1
#
_cell.length_a   1.000
_cell.length_b   1.000
_cell.length_c   1.000
_cell.angle_alpha   90.00
_cell.angle_beta   90.00
_cell.angle_gamma   90.00
#
_symmetry.space_group_name_H-M   'P 1'
#
loop_
_entity.id
_entity.type
_entity.pdbx_description
1 polymer ?
#
loop_
_entity_poly.entity_id
_entity_poly.type
_entity_poly.pdbx_seq_one_letter_code
_entity_poly.pdbx_strand_id
1 'polypeptide(L)'
;MKPEDFRADAKRPLTGEEYLKSLQDGREIYIYGERVKDVTTHPAFRNAAASIAQMYDALHKPDMQDTLCWGTDTGSGGYTHKFFRVAKSAD
;
A
#
# COMPACT_ATOMS: atom_id res chain seq x y z
N MET A 1 -3.29 -12.43 -11.09
CA MET A 1 -3.94 -11.15 -10.75
C MET A 1 -2.84 -10.20 -10.34
N LYS A 2 -2.85 -8.94 -10.80
CA LYS A 2 -1.85 -7.98 -10.36
C LYS A 2 -2.23 -7.45 -8.97
N PRO A 3 -1.26 -7.13 -8.10
CA PRO A 3 -1.55 -6.63 -6.74
C PRO A 3 -2.45 -5.38 -6.74
N GLU A 4 -2.28 -4.50 -7.72
CA GLU A 4 -3.05 -3.27 -7.83
C GLU A 4 -4.49 -3.47 -8.32
N ASP A 5 -4.86 -4.67 -8.80
CA ASP A 5 -6.22 -5.03 -9.21
C ASP A 5 -7.15 -5.19 -8.00
N PHE A 6 -6.60 -5.28 -6.78
CA PHE A 6 -7.38 -5.28 -5.53
C PHE A 6 -7.95 -3.89 -5.19
N ARG A 7 -7.51 -2.82 -5.87
CA ARG A 7 -8.07 -1.48 -5.68
C ARG A 7 -9.48 -1.39 -6.22
N ALA A 8 -10.38 -0.83 -5.42
CA ALA A 8 -11.71 -0.46 -5.91
C ALA A 8 -11.69 0.76 -6.86
N ASP A 9 -10.63 1.58 -6.82
CA ASP A 9 -10.46 2.74 -7.69
C ASP A 9 -9.02 2.85 -8.21
N ALA A 10 -8.85 2.87 -9.52
CA ALA A 10 -7.55 3.00 -10.19
C ALA A 10 -6.91 4.38 -10.04
N LYS A 11 -7.66 5.41 -9.62
CA LYS A 11 -7.21 6.80 -9.43
C LYS A 11 -6.57 7.09 -8.07
N ARG A 12 -6.39 6.07 -7.23
CA ARG A 12 -5.73 6.22 -5.93
C ARG A 12 -4.78 5.05 -5.65
N PRO A 13 -3.89 5.18 -4.65
CA PRO A 13 -3.16 4.05 -4.08
C PRO A 13 -4.11 3.06 -3.39
N LEU A 14 -3.56 1.90 -3.01
CA LEU A 14 -4.25 0.91 -2.18
C LEU A 14 -4.65 1.53 -0.84
N THR A 15 -5.79 1.13 -0.29
CA THR A 15 -6.07 1.28 1.16
C THR A 15 -5.28 0.23 1.96
N GLY A 16 -5.27 0.34 3.28
CA GLY A 16 -4.67 -0.67 4.15
C GLY A 16 -5.30 -2.05 3.96
N GLU A 17 -6.63 -2.11 3.83
CA GLU A 17 -7.35 -3.36 3.56
C GLU A 17 -6.96 -3.98 2.20
N GLU A 18 -6.93 -3.17 1.14
CA GLU A 18 -6.57 -3.63 -0.20
C GLU A 18 -5.09 -4.07 -0.24
N TYR A 19 -4.21 -3.35 0.45
CA TYR A 19 -2.81 -3.73 0.62
C TYR A 19 -2.69 -5.10 1.29
N LEU A 20 -3.37 -5.34 2.42
CA LEU A 20 -3.31 -6.64 3.10
C LEU A 20 -3.81 -7.77 2.20
N LYS A 21 -4.94 -7.57 1.50
CA LYS A 21 -5.44 -8.56 0.51
C LYS A 21 -4.43 -8.84 -0.58
N SER A 22 -3.72 -7.81 -1.07
CA SER A 22 -2.69 -7.98 -2.09
C SER A 22 -1.50 -8.84 -1.63
N LEU A 23 -1.30 -9.03 -0.32
CA LEU A 23 -0.26 -9.91 0.22
C LEU A 23 -0.65 -11.40 0.27
N GLN A 24 -1.91 -11.74 0.04
CA GLN A 24 -2.44 -13.11 0.09
C GLN A 24 -2.29 -13.80 -1.28
N ASP A 25 -1.07 -13.80 -1.82
CA ASP A 25 -0.75 -14.14 -3.21
C ASP A 25 -0.04 -15.49 -3.40
N GLY A 26 0.14 -16.25 -2.31
CA GLY A 26 0.85 -17.54 -2.32
C GLY A 26 2.38 -17.42 -2.31
N ARG A 27 2.93 -16.24 -1.96
CA ARG A 27 4.37 -16.02 -1.78
C ARG A 27 5.05 -17.09 -0.92
N GLU A 28 6.28 -17.41 -1.28
CA GLU A 28 7.08 -18.42 -0.58
C GLU A 28 8.00 -17.76 0.45
N ILE A 29 7.59 -17.82 1.71
CA ILE A 29 8.36 -17.29 2.84
C ILE A 29 8.56 -18.41 3.86
N TYR A 30 9.77 -18.52 4.39
CA TYR A 30 10.13 -19.51 5.40
C TYR A 30 10.65 -18.81 6.65
N ILE A 31 10.18 -19.25 7.82
CA ILE A 31 10.69 -18.78 9.12
C ILE A 31 10.49 -19.90 10.15
N TYR A 32 11.43 -20.06 11.08
CA TYR A 32 11.40 -21.12 12.10
C TYR A 32 11.24 -22.54 11.52
N GLY A 33 11.84 -22.80 10.35
CA GLY A 33 11.80 -24.12 9.68
C GLY A 33 10.50 -24.44 8.94
N GLU A 34 9.50 -23.55 8.96
CA GLU A 34 8.18 -23.78 8.37
C GLU A 34 7.88 -22.77 7.25
N ARG A 35 7.03 -23.19 6.29
CA ARG A 35 6.51 -22.28 5.25
C ARG A 35 5.34 -21.48 5.80
N VAL A 36 5.41 -20.16 5.62
CA VAL A 36 4.34 -19.24 5.97
C VAL A 36 3.19 -19.38 4.96
N LYS A 37 1.99 -19.67 5.45
CA LYS A 37 0.78 -19.79 4.63
C LYS A 37 0.19 -18.43 4.24
N ASP A 38 0.17 -17.49 5.18
CA ASP A 38 -0.36 -16.13 4.99
C ASP A 38 0.36 -15.15 5.92
N VAL A 39 1.06 -14.18 5.34
CA VAL A 39 1.83 -13.17 6.08
C VAL A 39 0.96 -12.19 6.86
N THR A 40 -0.30 -12.00 6.46
CA THR A 40 -1.20 -11.04 7.09
C THR A 40 -1.73 -11.54 8.44
N THR A 41 -1.73 -12.87 8.63
CA THR A 41 -2.22 -13.52 9.85
C THR A 41 -1.11 -14.18 10.66
N HIS A 42 0.04 -14.46 10.05
CA HIS A 42 1.15 -15.14 10.71
C HIS A 42 1.69 -14.33 11.92
N PRO A 43 1.91 -14.95 13.10
CA PRO A 43 2.33 -14.25 14.31
C PRO A 43 3.60 -13.42 14.17
N ALA A 44 4.54 -13.86 13.32
CA ALA A 44 5.79 -13.13 13.08
C ALA A 44 5.63 -11.86 12.22
N PHE A 45 4.53 -11.70 11.49
CA PHE A 45 4.39 -10.63 10.47
C PHE A 45 3.14 -9.77 10.63
N ARG A 46 2.04 -10.32 11.17
CA ARG A 46 0.71 -9.68 11.18
C ARG A 46 0.71 -8.21 11.65
N ASN A 47 1.46 -7.89 12.70
CA ASN A 47 1.50 -6.52 13.24
C ASN A 47 2.38 -5.58 12.40
N ALA A 48 3.46 -6.09 11.81
CA ALA A 48 4.27 -5.33 10.87
C ALA A 48 3.46 -5.03 9.59
N ALA A 49 2.76 -6.03 9.06
CA ALA A 49 1.84 -5.86 7.94
C ALA A 49 0.73 -4.83 8.25
N ALA A 50 0.12 -4.90 9.44
CA ALA A 50 -0.87 -3.93 9.89
C ALA A 50 -0.29 -2.50 10.01
N SER A 51 0.97 -2.36 10.44
CA SER A 51 1.63 -1.05 10.54
C SER A 51 1.83 -0.41 9.16
N ILE A 52 2.18 -1.20 8.14
CA ILE A 52 2.27 -0.71 6.75
C ILE A 52 0.88 -0.42 6.19
N ALA A 53 -0.13 -1.24 6.50
CA ALA A 53 -1.51 -0.99 6.10
C ALA A 53 -2.02 0.38 6.59
N GLN A 54 -1.66 0.78 7.82
CA GLN A 54 -2.00 2.11 8.34
C GLN A 54 -1.37 3.26 7.55
N MET A 55 -0.18 3.07 6.97
CA MET A 55 0.44 4.08 6.10
C MET A 55 -0.36 4.26 4.81
N TYR A 56 -0.90 3.17 4.26
CA TYR A 56 -1.82 3.25 3.11
C TYR A 56 -3.13 3.96 3.48
N ASP A 57 -3.74 3.61 4.61
CA ASP A 57 -4.96 4.28 5.08
C ASP A 57 -4.76 5.80 5.26
N ALA A 58 -3.59 6.22 5.74
CA ALA A 58 -3.24 7.63 5.91
C ALA A 58 -3.30 8.44 4.61
N LEU A 59 -3.04 7.83 3.44
CA LEU A 59 -3.10 8.49 2.14
C LEU A 59 -4.53 8.95 1.77
N HIS A 60 -5.54 8.37 2.43
CA HIS A 60 -6.95 8.59 2.15
C HIS A 60 -7.64 9.43 3.24
N LYS A 61 -6.94 9.76 4.33
CA LYS A 61 -7.50 10.58 5.41
C LYS A 61 -7.47 12.06 5.03
N PRO A 62 -8.61 12.78 5.10
CA PRO A 62 -8.67 14.18 4.66
C PRO A 62 -7.68 15.12 5.36
N ASP A 63 -7.43 14.90 6.65
CA ASP A 63 -6.51 15.69 7.48
C ASP A 63 -5.02 15.46 7.17
N MET A 64 -4.69 14.32 6.54
CA MET A 64 -3.31 13.98 6.17
C MET A 64 -3.03 14.14 4.67
N GLN A 65 -4.08 14.19 3.84
CA GLN A 65 -3.96 14.13 2.38
C GLN A 65 -3.14 15.27 1.79
N ASP A 66 -3.30 16.51 2.28
CA ASP A 66 -2.53 17.66 1.80
C ASP A 66 -1.02 17.53 2.12
N THR A 67 -0.70 16.95 3.27
CA THR A 67 0.68 16.71 3.68
C THR A 67 1.32 15.56 2.89
N LEU A 68 0.59 14.45 2.70
CA LEU A 68 1.13 13.20 2.17
C LEU A 68 1.03 13.05 0.65
N CYS A 69 0.02 13.64 0.01
CA CYS A 69 -0.38 13.29 -1.35
C CYS A 69 -0.28 14.45 -2.34
N TRP A 70 -0.14 14.11 -3.61
CA TRP A 70 -0.25 15.02 -4.75
C TRP A 70 -0.96 14.34 -5.92
N GLY A 71 -1.43 15.13 -6.87
CA GLY A 71 -1.88 14.62 -8.16
C GLY A 71 -0.76 13.88 -8.90
N THR A 72 -1.12 12.79 -9.57
CA THR A 72 -0.19 12.04 -10.43
C THR A 72 0.24 12.88 -11.63
N ASP A 73 1.42 12.61 -12.16
CA ASP A 73 1.96 13.22 -13.40
C ASP A 73 1.69 12.37 -14.65
N THR A 74 0.82 11.36 -14.54
CA THR A 74 0.52 10.37 -15.59
C THR A 74 -0.70 10.71 -16.44
N GLY A 75 -1.46 11.76 -16.10
CA GLY A 75 -2.72 12.10 -16.75
C GLY A 75 -3.92 11.26 -16.30
N SER A 76 -3.77 10.39 -15.28
CA SER A 76 -4.87 9.56 -14.78
C SER A 76 -5.97 10.32 -14.02
N GLY A 77 -5.71 11.57 -13.63
CA GLY A 77 -6.58 12.36 -12.77
C GLY A 77 -6.66 11.83 -11.33
N GLY A 78 -5.70 11.01 -10.94
CA GLY A 78 -5.59 10.43 -9.60
C GLY A 78 -4.58 11.14 -8.71
N TYR A 79 -4.39 10.60 -7.50
CA TYR A 79 -3.36 11.04 -6.57
C TYR A 79 -2.43 9.90 -6.16
N THR A 80 -1.27 10.24 -5.62
CA THR A 80 -0.29 9.32 -5.03
C THR A 80 0.45 10.01 -3.88
N HIS A 81 1.18 9.25 -3.06
CA HIS A 81 2.08 9.84 -2.08
C HIS A 81 3.13 10.72 -2.79
N LYS A 82 3.44 11.91 -2.26
CA LYS A 82 4.29 12.92 -2.93
C LYS A 82 5.60 12.34 -3.45
N PHE A 83 6.23 11.46 -2.67
CA PHE A 83 7.52 10.85 -3.00
C PHE A 83 7.47 9.76 -4.10
N PHE A 84 6.28 9.40 -4.59
CA PHE A 84 6.13 8.48 -5.72
C PHE A 84 6.10 9.20 -7.07
N ARG A 85 6.08 10.54 -7.05
CA ARG A 85 6.15 11.41 -8.22
C ARG A 85 7.54 12.02 -8.32
N VAL A 86 8.05 12.21 -9.55
CA VAL A 86 9.36 12.86 -9.76
C VAL A 86 9.30 14.31 -9.29
N ALA A 87 10.17 14.68 -8.36
CA ALA A 87 10.37 16.06 -7.93
C ALA A 87 10.96 16.88 -9.08
N LYS A 88 10.48 18.12 -9.27
CA LYS A 88 10.93 19.03 -10.34
C LYS A 88 11.64 20.29 -9.83
N SER A 89 11.76 20.43 -8.52
CA SER A 89 12.34 21.58 -7.83
C SER A 89 12.82 21.16 -6.43
N ALA A 90 13.68 21.98 -5.83
CA ALA A 90 14.05 21.87 -4.42
C ALA A 90 12.98 22.46 -3.49
N ASP A 91 12.30 23.51 -3.95
CA ASP A 91 11.14 24.13 -3.31
C ASP A 91 9.85 23.33 -3.56
#